data_AF-A0A7V0JA61-F1
#
_entry.id   AF-A0A7V0JA61-F1
#
_cell.length_a   1.000
_cell.length_b   1.000
_cell.length_c   1.000
_cell.angle_alpha   90.00
_cell.angle_beta   90.00
_cell.angle_gamma   90.00
#
_symmetry.space_group_name_H-M   'P 1'
#
loop_
_entity.id
_entity.type
_entity.pdbx_description
1 polymer ?
#
loop_
_entity_poly.entity_id
_entity_poly.type
_entity_poly.pdbx_seq_one_letter_code
_entity_poly.pdbx_strand_id
1 'polypeptide(L)'
;MRNRRRKEVEAKKRVKRSVFFTLGVLIIIYLFITLIFGENGLLKYIKLEAVKEDVQAEIKGLEKQNEETKKQIEAGREDPNLIEELARKQGLTREDELIFKFKDGQ
;
A
#
# COMPACT_ATOMS: atom_id res chain seq x y z
N MET A 1 23.25 68.02 23.97
CA MET A 1 23.51 66.58 24.22
C MET A 1 22.30 65.63 24.10
N ARG A 2 21.03 66.08 24.02
CA ARG A 2 19.82 65.20 24.00
C ARG A 2 19.65 64.30 22.75
N ASN A 3 20.26 64.63 21.61
CA ASN A 3 19.99 63.94 20.34
C ASN A 3 20.69 62.58 20.17
N ARG A 4 21.78 62.28 20.91
CA ARG A 4 22.49 60.99 20.78
C ARG A 4 21.74 59.84 21.45
N ARG A 5 21.15 60.07 22.63
CA ARG A 5 20.38 59.05 23.37
C ARG A 5 19.13 58.57 22.63
N ARG A 6 18.45 59.44 21.88
CA ARG A 6 17.28 59.04 21.07
C ARG A 6 17.68 58.12 19.91
N LYS A 7 18.77 58.42 19.21
CA LYS A 7 19.30 57.59 18.12
C LYS A 7 19.72 56.20 18.62
N GLU A 8 20.33 56.11 19.80
CA GLU A 8 20.70 54.82 20.42
C GLU A 8 19.47 53.98 20.81
N VAL A 9 18.42 54.62 21.35
CA VAL A 9 17.18 53.91 21.71
C VAL A 9 16.44 53.41 20.47
N GLU A 10 16.39 54.21 19.40
CA GLU A 10 15.79 53.82 18.13
C GLU A 10 16.57 52.70 17.44
N ALA A 11 17.90 52.75 17.44
CA ALA A 11 18.75 51.69 16.91
C ALA A 11 18.54 50.36 17.68
N LYS A 12 18.53 50.41 19.02
CA LYS A 12 18.24 49.23 19.85
C LYS A 12 16.84 48.67 19.62
N LYS A 13 15.83 49.53 19.43
CA LYS A 13 14.45 49.12 19.06
C LYS A 13 14.41 48.46 17.68
N ARG A 14 15.13 49.01 16.69
CA ARG A 14 15.18 48.48 15.31
C ARG A 14 15.82 47.09 15.26
N VAL A 15 16.92 46.90 15.99
CA VAL A 15 17.59 45.60 16.14
C VAL A 15 16.68 44.60 16.84
N LYS A 16 16.08 44.96 17.99
CA LYS A 16 15.11 44.07 18.67
C LYS A 16 13.95 43.66 17.77
N ARG A 17 13.40 44.60 16.98
CA ARG A 17 12.30 44.31 16.05
C ARG A 17 12.75 43.39 14.91
N SER A 18 13.95 43.60 14.39
CA SER A 18 14.54 42.73 13.37
C SER A 18 14.76 41.31 13.89
N VAL A 19 15.32 41.17 15.10
CA VAL A 19 15.54 39.86 15.75
C VAL A 19 14.22 39.12 15.98
N PHE A 20 13.18 39.84 16.43
CA PHE A 20 11.86 39.25 16.64
C PHE A 20 11.23 38.80 15.32
N PHE A 21 11.41 39.59 14.25
CA PHE A 21 10.93 39.23 12.92
C PHE A 21 11.67 38.01 12.36
N THR A 22 13.00 37.97 12.45
CA THR A 22 13.80 36.82 12.01
C THR A 22 13.46 35.56 12.79
N LEU A 23 13.20 35.68 14.10
CA LEU A 23 12.78 34.54 14.91
C LEU A 23 11.39 34.03 14.48
N GLY A 24 10.45 34.94 14.21
CA GLY A 24 9.14 34.57 13.68
C GLY A 24 9.23 33.83 12.33
N VAL A 25 10.07 34.32 11.42
CA VAL A 25 10.31 33.66 10.13
C VAL A 25 10.91 32.26 10.31
N LEU A 26 11.88 32.10 11.21
CA LEU A 26 12.48 30.79 11.50
C LEU A 26 11.46 29.79 12.08
N ILE A 27 10.56 30.23 12.95
CA ILE A 27 9.48 29.39 13.48
C ILE A 27 8.54 28.97 12.36
N ILE A 28 8.16 29.89 11.47
CA ILE A 28 7.29 29.58 10.33
C ILE A 28 7.96 28.55 9.42
N ILE A 29 9.23 28.73 9.08
CA ILE A 29 10.00 27.77 8.26
C ILE A 29 10.05 26.40 8.93
N TYR A 30 10.33 26.37 10.24
CA TYR A 30 10.32 25.12 11.00
C TYR A 30 8.96 24.43 10.90
N LEU A 31 7.86 25.13 11.13
CA LEU A 31 6.51 24.57 11.00
C LEU A 31 6.22 24.04 9.60
N PHE A 32 6.65 24.74 8.55
CA PHE A 32 6.50 24.25 7.17
C PHE A 32 7.28 22.97 6.92
N ILE A 33 8.53 22.88 7.40
CA ILE A 33 9.34 21.66 7.28
C ILE A 33 8.63 20.50 8.01
N THR A 34 8.16 20.72 9.24
CA THR A 34 7.48 19.67 10.01
C THR A 34 6.13 19.28 9.40
N LEU A 35 5.43 20.20 8.73
CA LEU A 35 4.17 19.90 8.04
C LEU A 35 4.38 19.07 6.77
N ILE A 36 5.46 19.33 6.04
CA ILE A 36 5.79 18.63 4.79
C ILE A 36 6.44 17.27 5.09
N PHE A 37 7.42 17.25 6.00
CA PHE A 37 8.27 16.09 6.31
C PHE A 37 7.89 15.35 7.59
N GLY A 38 6.88 15.80 8.33
CA GLY A 38 6.42 15.11 9.53
C GLY A 38 5.82 13.75 9.22
N GLU A 39 5.78 12.88 10.23
CA GLU A 39 5.27 11.50 10.13
C GLU A 39 3.82 11.40 9.64
N ASN A 40 3.05 12.48 9.76
CA ASN A 40 1.68 12.63 9.24
C ASN A 40 1.56 13.77 8.22
N GLY A 41 2.66 14.15 7.58
CA GLY A 41 2.71 15.25 6.62
C GLY A 41 2.06 14.93 5.28
N LEU A 42 1.90 15.97 4.46
CA LEU A 42 1.29 15.90 3.13
C LEU A 42 1.91 14.82 2.22
N LEU A 43 3.22 14.60 2.30
CA LEU A 43 3.91 13.59 1.49
C LEU A 43 3.41 12.17 1.76
N LYS A 44 3.08 11.85 3.02
CA LYS A 44 2.57 10.53 3.38
C LYS A 44 1.15 10.34 2.88
N TYR A 45 0.33 11.39 2.96
CA TYR A 45 -1.04 11.36 2.43
C TYR A 45 -1.06 11.03 0.94
N ILE A 46 -0.25 11.73 0.14
CA ILE A 46 -0.14 11.49 -1.31
C ILE A 46 0.34 10.06 -1.61
N LYS A 47 1.36 9.57 -0.88
CA LYS A 47 1.84 8.19 -1.05
C LYS A 47 0.77 7.16 -0.67
N LEU A 48 0.03 7.40 0.40
CA LEU A 48 -0.99 6.48 0.89
C LEU A 48 -2.17 6.40 -0.07
N GLU A 49 -2.53 7.52 -0.71
CA GLU A 49 -3.57 7.56 -1.73
C GLU A 49 -3.15 6.79 -2.99
N ALA A 50 -1.91 6.95 -3.45
CA ALA A 50 -1.36 6.16 -4.56
C ALA A 50 -1.32 4.65 -4.24
N VAL A 51 -0.88 4.27 -3.03
CA VAL A 51 -0.87 2.86 -2.59
C VAL A 51 -2.28 2.30 -2.52
N LYS A 52 -3.26 3.09 -2.08
CA LYS A 52 -4.65 2.67 -2.03
C LYS A 52 -5.21 2.38 -3.42
N GLU A 53 -4.91 3.23 -4.40
CA GLU A 53 -5.32 3.00 -5.80
C GLU A 53 -4.68 1.75 -6.39
N ASP A 54 -3.38 1.54 -6.15
CA ASP A 54 -2.65 0.38 -6.65
C ASP A 54 -3.20 -0.95 -6.09
N VAL A 55 -3.42 -1.01 -4.77
CA VAL A 55 -4.02 -2.18 -4.12
C VAL A 55 -5.44 -2.43 -4.63
N GLN A 56 -6.23 -1.38 -4.88
CA GLN A 56 -7.57 -1.53 -5.46
C GLN A 56 -7.53 -2.05 -6.91
N ALA A 57 -6.54 -1.64 -7.70
CA ALA A 57 -6.34 -2.16 -9.05
C ALA A 57 -5.91 -3.63 -9.01
N GLU A 58 -5.05 -4.02 -8.08
CA GLU A 58 -4.62 -5.40 -7.89
C GLU A 58 -5.79 -6.31 -7.49
N ILE A 59 -6.64 -5.88 -6.55
CA ILE A 59 -7.84 -6.62 -6.15
C ILE A 59 -8.74 -6.89 -7.36
N LYS A 60 -9.03 -5.85 -8.17
CA LYS A 60 -9.86 -6.01 -9.38
C LYS A 60 -9.21 -6.96 -10.39
N GLY A 61 -7.89 -6.91 -10.53
CA GLY A 61 -7.14 -7.83 -11.39
C GLY A 61 -7.26 -9.28 -10.93
N LEU A 62 -7.12 -9.52 -9.63
CA LEU A 62 -7.24 -10.85 -9.02
C LEU A 62 -8.67 -11.38 -9.07
N GLU A 63 -9.67 -10.54 -8.85
CA GLU A 63 -11.09 -10.91 -8.99
C GLU A 63 -11.39 -11.38 -10.41
N LYS A 64 -10.92 -10.65 -11.42
CA LYS A 64 -11.09 -11.04 -12.83
C LYS A 64 -10.40 -12.37 -13.15
N GLN A 65 -9.18 -12.58 -12.66
CA GLN A 65 -8.46 -13.85 -12.83
C GLN A 65 -9.19 -15.01 -12.15
N ASN A 66 -9.76 -14.78 -10.96
CA ASN A 66 -10.56 -15.77 -10.26
C ASN A 66 -11.83 -16.12 -11.04
N GLU A 67 -12.52 -15.13 -11.62
CA GLU A 67 -13.70 -15.38 -12.46
C GLU A 67 -13.34 -16.17 -13.72
N GLU A 68 -12.26 -15.82 -14.42
CA GLU A 68 -11.79 -16.56 -15.59
C GLU A 68 -11.38 -17.99 -15.23
N THR A 69 -10.67 -18.17 -14.12
CA THR A 69 -10.27 -19.49 -13.64
C THR A 69 -11.48 -20.33 -13.23
N LYS A 70 -12.46 -19.74 -12.56
CA LYS A 70 -13.72 -20.42 -12.23
C LYS A 70 -14.47 -20.85 -13.49
N LYS A 71 -14.59 -19.98 -14.49
CA LYS A 71 -15.22 -20.33 -15.77
C LYS A 71 -14.50 -21.49 -16.47
N GLN A 72 -13.18 -21.52 -16.41
CA GLN A 72 -12.39 -22.65 -16.95
C GLN A 72 -12.63 -23.94 -16.16
N ILE A 73 -12.73 -23.86 -14.82
CA ILE A 73 -13.06 -25.01 -13.98
C ILE A 73 -14.48 -25.51 -14.27
N GLU A 74 -15.45 -24.62 -14.42
CA GLU A 74 -16.84 -24.98 -14.74
C GLU A 74 -16.92 -25.62 -16.13
N ALA A 75 -16.28 -25.02 -17.14
CA ALA A 75 -16.19 -25.59 -18.48
C ALA A 75 -15.47 -26.96 -18.50
N GLY A 76 -14.49 -27.19 -17.60
CA GLY A 76 -13.80 -28.47 -17.46
C GLY A 76 -14.52 -29.49 -16.58
N ARG A 77 -15.36 -29.06 -15.63
CA ARG A 77 -16.14 -29.92 -14.72
C ARG A 77 -17.35 -30.54 -15.38
N GLU A 78 -17.87 -29.95 -16.45
CA GLU A 78 -18.98 -30.51 -17.22
C GLU A 78 -18.60 -31.78 -18.00
N ASP A 79 -17.31 -32.14 -18.06
CA ASP A 79 -16.87 -33.40 -18.66
C ASP A 79 -16.75 -34.51 -17.59
N PRO A 80 -17.75 -35.41 -17.46
CA PRO A 80 -17.72 -36.51 -16.49
C PRO A 80 -16.50 -37.42 -16.63
N ASN A 81 -15.86 -37.47 -17.81
CA ASN A 81 -14.63 -38.23 -18.01
C ASN A 81 -13.44 -37.65 -17.25
N LEU A 82 -13.37 -36.31 -17.09
CA LEU A 82 -12.28 -35.64 -16.38
C LEU A 82 -12.36 -35.90 -14.87
N ILE A 83 -13.59 -35.93 -14.34
CA ILE A 83 -13.87 -36.27 -12.94
C ILE A 83 -13.49 -37.74 -12.68
N GLU A 84 -13.84 -38.64 -13.60
CA GLU A 84 -13.49 -40.05 -13.50
C GLU A 84 -11.97 -40.29 -13.60
N GLU A 85 -11.26 -39.58 -14.47
CA GLU A 85 -9.80 -39.68 -14.58
C GLU A 85 -9.09 -39.19 -13.31
N LEU A 86 -9.55 -38.08 -12.72
CA LEU A 86 -9.03 -37.56 -11.45
C LEU A 86 -9.33 -38.51 -10.27
N ALA A 87 -10.53 -39.09 -10.23
CA ALA A 87 -10.90 -40.09 -9.24
C ALA A 87 -10.00 -41.34 -9.35
N ARG A 88 -9.78 -41.84 -10.57
CA ARG A 88 -8.88 -42.99 -10.83
C ARG A 88 -7.43 -42.69 -10.44
N LYS A 89 -6.92 -41.47 -10.69
CA LYS A 89 -5.58 -41.05 -10.24
C LYS A 89 -5.44 -41.00 -8.71
N GLN A 90 -6.51 -40.69 -7.99
CA GLN A 90 -6.54 -40.76 -6.52
C GLN A 90 -6.86 -42.16 -5.96
N GLY A 91 -7.07 -43.15 -6.83
CA GLY A 91 -7.38 -44.53 -6.44
C GLY A 91 -8.83 -44.75 -6.00
N LEU A 92 -9.73 -43.82 -6.33
CA LEU A 92 -11.17 -43.97 -6.15
C LEU A 92 -11.75 -44.75 -7.34
N THR A 93 -12.64 -45.70 -7.06
CA THR A 93 -13.29 -46.57 -8.06
C THR A 93 -14.77 -46.70 -7.70
N ARG A 94 -15.62 -47.09 -8.65
CA ARG A 94 -17.04 -47.31 -8.37
C ARG A 94 -17.22 -48.56 -7.49
N GLU A 95 -18.31 -48.65 -6.74
CA GLU A 95 -18.54 -49.76 -5.80
C GLU A 95 -18.51 -51.16 -6.45
N ASP A 96 -18.68 -51.23 -7.78
CA ASP A 96 -18.73 -52.42 -8.61
C ASP A 96 -17.43 -52.71 -9.40
N GLU A 97 -16.35 -51.95 -9.22
CA GLU A 97 -15.09 -52.13 -9.95
C GLU A 97 -13.95 -52.77 -9.11
N LEU A 98 -13.21 -53.71 -9.71
CA LEU A 98 -12.07 -54.40 -9.09
C LEU A 98 -10.74 -53.74 -9.48
N ILE A 99 -9.98 -53.23 -8.50
CA ILE A 99 -8.64 -52.66 -8.72
C ILE A 99 -7.58 -53.78 -8.64
N PHE A 100 -6.84 -53.99 -9.74
CA PHE A 100 -5.64 -54.83 -9.75
C PHE A 100 -4.40 -54.00 -9.39
N LYS A 101 -3.95 -54.07 -8.13
CA LYS A 101 -2.65 -53.51 -7.72
C LYS A 101 -1.57 -54.56 -7.93
N PHE A 102 -0.77 -54.39 -8.99
CA PHE A 102 0.44 -55.17 -9.17
C PHE A 102 1.47 -54.70 -8.14
N LYS A 103 1.84 -55.59 -7.20
CA LYS A 103 3.06 -55.40 -6.42
C LYS A 103 4.21 -55.71 -7.36
N ASP A 104 4.99 -54.69 -7.73
CA ASP A 104 6.28 -54.94 -8.36
C ASP A 104 7.07 -55.88 -7.46
N GLY A 105 7.50 -56.99 -8.06
CA GLY A 105 8.03 -58.15 -7.36
C GLY A 105 9.21 -57.81 -6.45
N GLN A 106 9.11 -58.26 -5.20
CA GLN A 106 10.28 -58.69 -4.44
C GLN A 106 10.44 -60.19 -4.62
#